data_AF-A0A1Q6Y6T7-F1
#
_entry.id   AF-A0A1Q6Y6T7-F1
#
_cell.length_a   1.000
_cell.length_b   1.000
_cell.length_c   1.000
_cell.angle_alpha   90.00
_cell.angle_beta   90.00
_cell.angle_gamma   90.00
#
_symmetry.space_group_name_H-M   'P 1'
#
loop_
_entity.id
_entity.type
_entity.pdbx_description
1 polymer ?
#
loop_
_entity_poly.entity_id
_entity_poly.type
_entity_poly.pdbx_seq_one_letter_code
_entity_poly.pdbx_strand_id
1 'polypeptide(L)'
;MAHLQRLIASDPQATKWHVILDNLNIHQSESLVRWVAEREGIAAETLGIKGKSGILQSMESRAAFLHDPTHQVVFNYTPKHASWMNRVEIWLSILVRKLLKRGNFLSLHDLRDQILAFIAYYNRTMAKPIKWTYTGLI
;
A
#
# COMPACT_ATOMS: atom_id res chain seq x y z
N MET A 1 9.29 4.41 -1.29
CA MET A 1 9.98 4.16 -0.01
C MET A 1 9.73 5.24 1.04
N ALA A 2 10.01 6.52 0.74
CA ALA A 2 9.93 7.63 1.70
C ALA A 2 8.62 7.80 2.49
N HIS A 3 7.48 7.34 1.94
CA HIS A 3 6.21 7.36 2.69
C HIS A 3 6.19 6.33 3.84
N LEU A 4 6.57 5.08 3.57
CA LEU A 4 6.59 4.02 4.59
C LEU A 4 7.60 4.33 5.70
N GLN A 5 8.77 4.83 5.34
CA GLN A 5 9.78 5.25 6.32
C GLN A 5 9.25 6.34 7.26
N ARG A 6 8.56 7.36 6.72
CA ARG A 6 7.90 8.40 7.53
C ARG A 6 6.75 7.86 8.37
N LEU A 7 5.94 6.95 7.84
CA LEU A 7 4.84 6.34 8.57
C LEU A 7 5.36 5.58 9.79
N ILE A 8 6.38 4.74 9.61
CA ILE A 8 6.94 3.97 10.71
C ILE A 8 7.64 4.88 11.72
N ALA A 9 8.36 5.90 11.25
CA ALA A 9 8.98 6.89 12.13
C ALA A 9 7.96 7.73 12.93
N SER A 10 6.69 7.75 12.53
CA SER A 10 5.65 8.53 13.23
C SER A 10 5.22 7.92 14.57
N ASP A 11 5.49 6.64 14.79
CA ASP A 11 5.28 5.98 16.08
C ASP A 11 6.48 5.07 16.42
N PRO A 12 7.51 5.63 17.08
CA PRO A 12 8.70 4.87 17.48
C PRO A 12 8.44 3.81 18.56
N GLN A 13 7.30 3.88 19.26
CA GLN A 13 6.96 2.92 20.32
C GLN A 13 6.25 1.69 19.77
N ALA A 14 5.72 1.77 18.54
CA ALA A 14 5.10 0.63 17.87
C ALA A 14 6.11 -0.51 17.68
N THR A 15 5.84 -1.63 18.34
CA THR A 15 6.64 -2.85 18.27
C THR A 15 6.36 -3.68 17.02
N LYS A 16 5.26 -3.39 16.31
CA LYS A 16 4.79 -4.14 15.15
C LYS A 16 4.01 -3.26 14.18
N TRP A 17 4.25 -3.44 12.88
CA TRP A 17 3.53 -2.77 11.80
C TRP A 17 2.96 -3.79 10.83
N HIS A 18 1.65 -3.71 10.59
CA HIS A 18 0.98 -4.45 9.53
C HIS A 18 0.62 -3.48 8.41
N VAL A 19 1.28 -3.62 7.26
CA VAL A 19 1.04 -2.81 6.07
C VAL A 19 0.17 -3.62 5.12
N ILE A 20 -1.05 -3.16 4.87
CA ILE A 20 -1.98 -3.82 3.94
C ILE A 20 -1.86 -3.13 2.58
N LEU A 21 -1.54 -3.91 1.54
CA LEU A 21 -1.34 -3.44 0.18
C LEU A 21 -2.18 -4.26 -0.81
N ASP A 22 -2.44 -3.70 -1.98
CA ASP A 22 -2.97 -4.49 -3.08
C ASP A 22 -1.89 -5.47 -3.62
N ASN A 23 -2.31 -6.42 -4.45
CA ASN A 23 -1.43 -7.45 -4.99
C ASN A 23 -0.65 -6.98 -6.23
N LEU A 24 -0.33 -5.69 -6.33
CA LEU A 24 0.47 -5.17 -7.42
C LEU A 24 1.96 -5.48 -7.23
N ASN A 25 2.59 -5.85 -8.33
CA ASN A 25 4.01 -6.18 -8.40
C ASN A 25 4.95 -5.11 -7.84
N ILE A 26 4.54 -3.84 -7.88
CA ILE A 26 5.31 -2.70 -7.35
C ILE A 26 5.56 -2.81 -5.84
N HIS A 27 4.73 -3.56 -5.11
CA HIS A 27 4.82 -3.74 -3.66
C HIS A 27 5.77 -4.86 -3.24
N GLN A 28 6.30 -5.62 -4.19
CA GLN A 28 7.24 -6.73 -3.96
C GLN A 28 8.64 -6.36 -4.45
N SER A 29 9.04 -5.11 -4.22
CA SER A 29 10.29 -4.55 -4.75
C SER A 29 11.51 -5.00 -3.96
N GLU A 30 12.67 -5.09 -4.63
CA GLU A 30 13.95 -5.35 -3.97
C GLU A 30 14.29 -4.30 -2.90
N SER A 31 13.96 -3.03 -3.14
CA SER A 31 14.26 -1.97 -2.18
C SER A 31 13.46 -2.12 -0.88
N LEU A 32 12.25 -2.69 -0.93
CA LEU A 32 11.48 -3.02 0.28
C LEU A 32 12.13 -4.16 1.05
N VAL A 33 12.55 -5.23 0.36
CA VAL A 33 13.23 -6.35 1.00
C VAL A 33 14.50 -5.90 1.70
N ARG A 34 15.34 -5.11 1.01
CA ARG A 34 16.59 -4.61 1.61
C ARG A 34 16.34 -3.72 2.82
N TRP A 35 15.32 -2.87 2.75
CA TRP A 35 14.96 -1.99 3.86
C TRP A 35 14.39 -2.75 5.06
N VAL A 36 13.54 -3.77 4.85
CA VAL A 36 13.10 -4.64 5.95
C VAL A 36 14.28 -5.40 6.52
N ALA A 37 15.12 -6.02 5.69
CA ALA A 37 16.30 -6.75 6.13
C ALA A 37 17.23 -5.90 7.01
N GLU A 38 17.49 -4.64 6.62
CA GLU A 38 18.27 -3.69 7.43
C GLU A 38 17.66 -3.48 8.82
N ARG A 39 16.33 -3.36 8.91
CA ARG A 39 15.63 -3.17 10.20
C ARG A 39 15.63 -4.41 11.07
N GLU A 40 15.58 -5.58 10.46
CA GLU A 40 15.65 -6.88 11.16
C GLU A 40 17.09 -7.30 11.48
N GLY A 41 18.10 -6.51 11.08
CA GLY A 41 19.51 -6.85 11.27
C GLY A 41 19.99 -8.02 10.39
N ILE A 42 19.28 -8.31 9.30
CA ILE A 42 19.62 -9.38 8.35
C ILE A 42 20.71 -8.87 7.42
N ALA A 43 21.83 -9.59 7.39
CA ALA A 43 23.00 -9.23 6.58
C ALA A 43 22.67 -9.25 5.08
N ALA A 44 23.04 -8.20 4.35
CA ALA A 44 22.61 -7.93 2.97
C ALA A 44 23.05 -9.01 1.97
N GLU A 45 24.09 -9.76 2.32
CA GLU A 45 24.73 -10.82 1.55
C GLU A 45 23.86 -12.08 1.53
N THR A 46 23.01 -12.26 2.55
CA THR A 46 22.08 -13.40 2.67
C THR A 46 20.85 -13.24 1.76
N LEU A 47 20.59 -12.04 1.24
CA LEU A 47 19.42 -11.74 0.41
C LEU A 47 19.54 -12.31 -1.02
N GLY A 48 20.75 -12.65 -1.46
CA GLY A 48 21.03 -13.16 -2.81
C GLY A 48 21.07 -12.06 -3.88
N ILE A 49 20.91 -12.47 -5.14
CA ILE A 49 21.03 -11.59 -6.32
C ILE A 49 19.69 -11.49 -7.03
N LYS A 50 19.24 -10.26 -7.29
CA LYS A 50 17.97 -9.99 -7.94
C LYS A 50 17.83 -10.74 -9.26
N GLY A 51 16.74 -11.48 -9.43
CA GLY A 51 16.48 -12.24 -10.65
C GLY A 51 17.32 -13.52 -10.80
N LYS A 52 18.21 -13.83 -9.85
CA LYS A 52 19.14 -14.96 -9.96
C LYS A 52 19.08 -15.92 -8.78
N SER A 53 19.13 -15.45 -7.54
CA SER A 53 19.24 -16.31 -6.36
C SER A 53 18.71 -15.67 -5.07
N GLY A 54 18.38 -16.52 -4.10
CA GLY A 54 17.97 -16.10 -2.76
C GLY A 54 16.62 -15.39 -2.71
N ILE A 55 16.42 -14.60 -1.66
CA ILE A 55 15.18 -13.84 -1.43
C ILE A 55 14.89 -12.86 -2.57
N LEU A 56 15.94 -12.31 -3.21
CA LEU A 56 15.79 -11.35 -4.30
C LEU A 56 15.50 -12.00 -5.66
N GLN A 57 15.54 -13.33 -5.76
CA GLN A 57 15.41 -14.08 -7.02
C GLN A 57 14.11 -13.77 -7.75
N SER A 58 12.97 -13.95 -7.09
CA SER A 58 11.64 -13.90 -7.71
C SER A 58 10.74 -12.91 -6.99
N MET A 59 9.60 -12.59 -7.60
CA MET A 59 8.59 -11.77 -6.93
C MET A 59 7.96 -12.51 -5.74
N GLU A 60 7.75 -13.81 -5.91
CA GLU A 60 7.22 -14.71 -4.88
C GLU A 60 8.13 -14.81 -3.65
N SER A 61 9.43 -15.01 -3.85
CA SER A 61 10.41 -15.05 -2.73
C SER A 61 10.50 -13.73 -1.98
N ARG A 62 10.45 -12.59 -2.70
CA ARG A 62 10.37 -11.26 -2.08
C ARG A 62 9.05 -11.07 -1.32
N ALA A 63 7.93 -11.48 -1.89
CA ALA A 63 6.63 -11.38 -1.25
C ALA A 63 6.57 -12.23 0.04
N ALA A 64 7.07 -13.46 -0.01
CA ALA A 64 7.14 -14.36 1.14
C ALA A 64 7.99 -13.76 2.26
N PHE A 65 9.17 -13.22 1.95
CA PHE A 65 10.00 -12.52 2.93
C PHE A 65 9.29 -11.31 3.54
N LEU A 66 8.67 -10.46 2.72
CA LEU A 66 7.95 -9.28 3.21
C LEU A 66 6.71 -9.64 4.05
N HIS A 67 6.13 -10.83 3.83
CA HIS A 67 4.97 -11.33 4.55
C HIS A 67 5.34 -12.10 5.84
N ASP A 68 6.63 -12.31 6.11
CA ASP A 68 7.07 -13.07 7.28
C ASP A 68 6.51 -12.43 8.58
N PRO A 69 5.68 -13.16 9.36
CA PRO A 69 5.04 -12.63 10.55
C PRO A 69 6.02 -12.44 11.70
N THR A 70 7.29 -12.82 11.57
CA THR A 70 8.31 -12.57 12.60
C THR A 70 8.91 -11.16 12.49
N HIS A 71 8.90 -10.54 11.31
CA HIS A 71 9.45 -9.21 11.09
C HIS A 71 8.70 -8.11 11.84
N GLN A 72 9.37 -7.04 12.25
CA GLN A 72 8.72 -5.85 12.81
C GLN A 72 7.71 -5.24 11.82
N VAL A 73 8.01 -5.29 10.52
CA VAL A 73 7.17 -4.73 9.45
C VAL A 73 6.68 -5.86 8.54
N VAL A 74 5.38 -6.18 8.65
CA VAL A 74 4.75 -7.28 7.92
C VAL A 74 3.87 -6.72 6.81
N PHE A 75 4.11 -7.15 5.58
CA PHE A 75 3.33 -6.79 4.42
C PHE A 75 2.25 -7.84 4.15
N ASN A 76 1.01 -7.39 4.09
CA ASN A 76 -0.17 -8.22 3.87
C ASN A 76 -0.79 -7.81 2.54
N TYR A 77 -0.93 -8.78 1.63
CA TYR A 77 -1.44 -8.52 0.29
C TYR A 77 -2.91 -8.94 0.21
N THR A 78 -3.77 -8.08 -0.32
CA THR A 78 -5.16 -8.46 -0.58
C THR A 78 -5.22 -9.65 -1.56
N PRO A 79 -6.21 -10.57 -1.45
CA PRO A 79 -6.37 -11.65 -2.40
C PRO A 79 -6.45 -11.17 -3.85
N LYS A 80 -6.05 -12.02 -4.79
CA LYS A 80 -6.25 -11.73 -6.22
C LYS A 80 -7.74 -11.48 -6.49
N HIS A 81 -8.02 -10.48 -7.30
CA HIS A 81 -9.39 -10.05 -7.64
C HIS A 81 -10.21 -9.50 -6.45
N ALA A 82 -9.59 -9.16 -5.31
CA ALA A 82 -10.25 -8.51 -4.17
C ALA A 82 -10.17 -6.98 -4.21
N SER A 83 -10.29 -6.40 -5.40
CA SER A 83 -10.19 -4.96 -5.64
C SER A 83 -11.28 -4.17 -4.89
N TRP A 84 -12.45 -4.80 -4.69
CA TRP A 84 -13.55 -4.33 -3.84
C TRP A 84 -13.16 -4.08 -2.37
N MET A 85 -12.08 -4.70 -1.92
CA MET A 85 -11.56 -4.56 -0.56
C MET A 85 -10.53 -3.43 -0.45
N ASN A 86 -9.99 -2.95 -1.58
CA ASN A 86 -8.99 -1.90 -1.61
C ASN A 86 -9.63 -0.53 -1.30
N ARG A 87 -9.19 0.14 -0.23
CA ARG A 87 -9.77 1.44 0.20
C ARG A 87 -9.65 2.51 -0.86
N VAL A 88 -8.53 2.51 -1.61
CA VAL A 88 -8.32 3.51 -2.67
C VAL A 88 -9.33 3.31 -3.79
N GLU A 89 -9.65 2.07 -4.15
CA GLU A 89 -10.63 1.76 -5.20
C GLU A 89 -12.07 2.08 -4.79
N ILE A 90 -12.42 1.83 -3.52
CA ILE A 90 -13.70 2.26 -2.96
C ILE A 90 -13.82 3.79 -3.06
N TRP A 91 -12.77 4.52 -2.67
CA TRP A 91 -12.76 5.98 -2.74
C TRP A 91 -12.81 6.49 -4.19
N LEU A 92 -12.04 5.89 -5.11
CA LEU A 92 -12.10 6.21 -6.54
C LEU A 92 -13.51 5.96 -7.12
N SER A 93 -14.18 4.91 -6.68
CA SER A 93 -15.58 4.63 -7.06
C SER A 93 -16.56 5.70 -6.53
N ILE A 94 -16.26 6.34 -5.39
CA ILE A 94 -17.03 7.48 -4.89
C ILE A 94 -16.73 8.73 -5.73
N LEU A 95 -15.46 9.02 -6.02
CA LEU A 95 -15.03 10.12 -6.88
C LEU A 95 -15.71 10.04 -8.25
N VAL A 96 -15.67 8.87 -8.89
CA VAL A 96 -16.31 8.63 -10.19
C VAL A 96 -17.80 8.92 -10.12
N ARG A 97 -18.51 8.36 -9.13
CA ARG A 97 -19.97 8.51 -9.03
C ARG A 97 -20.42 9.93 -8.67
N LYS A 98 -19.68 10.63 -7.81
CA LYS A 98 -20.09 11.93 -7.26
C LYS A 98 -19.59 13.12 -8.05
N LEU A 99 -18.42 13.01 -8.69
CA LEU A 99 -17.81 14.12 -9.43
C LEU A 99 -17.74 13.81 -10.94
N LEU A 100 -17.08 12.72 -11.33
CA LEU A 100 -16.67 12.55 -12.73
C LEU A 100 -17.82 12.15 -13.66
N LYS A 101 -18.71 11.23 -13.23
CA LYS A 101 -19.78 10.68 -14.09
C LYS A 101 -20.81 11.72 -14.55
N ARG A 102 -20.96 12.82 -13.82
CA ARG A 102 -21.91 13.90 -14.11
C ARG A 102 -21.23 15.28 -14.20
N GLY A 103 -19.90 15.31 -14.18
CA GLY A 103 -19.13 16.54 -14.22
C GLY A 103 -19.09 17.08 -15.65
N ASN A 104 -19.22 18.39 -15.78
CA ASN A 104 -18.90 19.10 -17.00
C ASN A 104 -17.67 19.96 -16.71
N PHE A 105 -16.60 19.75 -17.47
CA PHE A 105 -15.31 20.37 -17.22
C PHE A 105 -14.91 21.19 -18.44
N LEU A 106 -14.56 22.44 -18.22
CA LEU A 106 -14.22 23.39 -19.30
C LEU A 106 -12.79 23.20 -19.81
N SER A 107 -11.93 22.54 -19.03
CA SER A 107 -10.55 22.22 -19.39
C SER A 107 -9.97 21.14 -18.47
N LEU A 108 -8.76 20.65 -18.79
CA LEU A 108 -8.01 19.78 -17.89
C LEU A 108 -7.61 20.47 -16.57
N HIS A 109 -7.39 21.78 -16.60
CA HIS A 109 -7.10 22.56 -15.40
C HIS A 109 -8.32 22.60 -14.46
N ASP A 110 -9.49 22.89 -15.04
CA ASP A 110 -10.76 22.89 -14.31
C ASP A 110 -11.07 21.51 -13.70
N LEU A 111 -10.87 20.42 -14.46
CA LEU A 111 -10.99 19.07 -13.94
C LEU A 111 -10.06 18.81 -12.74
N ARG A 112 -8.80 19.22 -12.83
CA ARG A 112 -7.82 19.07 -11.73
C ARG A 112 -8.28 19.82 -10.48
N ASP A 113 -8.69 21.07 -10.63
CA ASP A 113 -9.12 21.91 -9.51
C ASP A 113 -10.36 21.34 -8.84
N GLN A 114 -11.33 20.88 -9.63
CA GLN A 114 -12.53 20.23 -9.10
C GLN A 114 -12.22 18.92 -8.36
N ILE A 115 -11.29 18.10 -8.86
CA ILE A 115 -10.83 16.89 -8.14
C ILE A 115 -10.18 17.27 -6.81
N LEU A 116 -9.30 18.27 -6.78
CA LEU A 116 -8.64 18.71 -5.54
C LEU A 116 -9.64 19.29 -4.54
N ALA A 117 -10.60 20.10 -5.00
CA ALA A 117 -11.67 20.63 -4.18
C ALA A 117 -12.55 19.51 -3.61
N PHE A 118 -12.87 18.49 -4.42
CA PHE A 118 -13.61 17.32 -3.97
C PHE A 118 -12.84 16.51 -2.92
N ILE A 119 -11.54 16.30 -3.10
CA ILE A 119 -10.67 15.64 -2.10
C ILE A 119 -10.73 16.41 -0.76
N ALA A 120 -10.53 17.73 -0.79
CA ALA A 120 -10.57 18.56 0.41
C ALA A 120 -11.94 18.52 1.11
N TYR A 121 -13.03 18.59 0.33
CA TYR A 121 -14.39 18.48 0.84
C TYR A 121 -14.68 17.10 1.45
N TYR A 122 -14.31 16.02 0.75
CA TYR A 122 -14.51 14.65 1.20
C TYR A 122 -13.76 14.40 2.51
N ASN A 123 -12.48 14.80 2.59
CA ASN A 123 -11.65 14.66 3.79
C ASN A 123 -12.26 15.40 4.99
N ARG A 124 -12.84 16.57 4.77
CA ARG A 124 -13.45 17.38 5.84
C ARG A 124 -14.81 16.83 6.33
N THR A 125 -15.61 16.24 5.44
CA THR A 125 -17.04 16.02 5.72
C THR A 125 -17.51 14.57 5.66
N MET A 126 -16.80 13.72 4.91
CA MET A 126 -17.25 12.36 4.59
C MET A 126 -16.23 11.28 4.93
N ALA A 127 -14.97 11.64 5.18
CA ALA A 127 -13.94 10.70 5.59
C ALA A 127 -14.36 10.03 6.91
N LYS A 128 -14.64 8.74 6.81
CA LYS A 128 -14.98 7.87 7.94
C LYS A 128 -14.07 6.66 7.87
N PRO A 129 -13.64 6.11 9.02
CA PRO A 129 -12.99 4.81 9.06
C PRO A 129 -13.87 3.77 8.36
N ILE A 130 -13.34 3.15 7.32
CA ILE A 130 -14.01 2.03 6.65
C ILE A 130 -13.92 0.84 7.61
N LYS A 131 -15.06 0.27 7.99
CA LYS A 131 -15.11 -0.97 8.78
C LYS A 131 -14.83 -2.15 7.88
N TRP A 132 -13.83 -2.94 8.22
CA TRP A 132 -13.49 -4.17 7.52
C TRP A 132 -14.30 -5.31 8.12
N THR A 133 -15.00 -6.05 7.26
CA THR A 133 -15.75 -7.25 7.66
C THR A 133 -15.09 -8.52 7.13
N TYR A 134 -13.88 -8.43 6.59
CA TYR A 134 -13.17 -9.59 6.04
C TYR A 134 -12.53 -10.39 7.18
N THR A 135 -12.91 -11.66 7.28
CA THR A 135 -12.41 -12.63 8.28
C THR A 135 -11.56 -13.73 7.65
N GLY A 136 -11.12 -13.56 6.40
CA GLY A 136 -10.21 -14.51 5.77
C GLY A 136 -8.81 -14.44 6.37
N LEU A 137 -8.06 -15.53 6.24
CA LEU A 137 -6.66 -15.60 6.63
C LEU A 137 -5.89 -14.52 5.85
N ILE A 138 -5.39 -13.53 6.57
CA ILE A 138 -4.41 -12.55 6.08
C ILE A 138 -3.03 -13.16 6.32
#